data_AF-A0A7X7TIT3-F1
#
_entry.id   AF-A0A7X7TIT3-F1
#
_cell.length_a   1.000
_cell.length_b   1.000
_cell.length_c   1.000
_cell.angle_alpha   90.00
_cell.angle_beta   90.00
_cell.angle_gamma   90.00
#
_symmetry.space_group_name_H-M   'P 1'
#
loop_
_entity.id
_entity.type
_entity.pdbx_description
1 polymer ?
#
loop_
_entity_poly.entity_id
_entity_poly.type
_entity_poly.pdbx_seq_one_letter_code
_entity_poly.pdbx_strand_id
1 'polypeptide(L)'
;MGYYILYQLPVIPPERFEQRGPDGYATVREYLTAQLITCLKDNAAFEPLLRSLGYAGPVGGWDERERIAAMARIDAVIAHLYGLNADDLEYLFTTFPIEKKRIEARYGAYLCRDLALEAFHQFGS
;
A
#
# COMPACT_ATOMS: atom_id res chain seq x y z
N MET A 1 27.90 -17.82 -5.12
CA MET A 1 28.36 -17.05 -3.95
C MET A 1 27.92 -15.61 -4.11
N GLY A 2 26.86 -15.20 -3.41
CA GLY A 2 26.25 -13.86 -3.56
C GLY A 2 24.91 -13.72 -2.82
N TYR A 3 24.21 -14.83 -2.58
CA TYR A 3 22.92 -14.85 -1.88
C TYR A 3 22.95 -14.23 -0.47
N TYR A 4 24.06 -14.36 0.27
CA TYR A 4 24.16 -13.85 1.65
C TYR A 4 24.15 -12.32 1.78
N ILE A 5 24.55 -11.55 0.76
CA ILE A 5 24.53 -10.08 0.82
C ILE A 5 23.10 -9.55 0.65
N LEU A 6 22.27 -10.25 -0.14
CA LEU A 6 20.87 -9.83 -0.38
C LEU A 6 20.00 -9.94 0.88
N TYR A 7 20.27 -10.90 1.77
CA TYR A 7 19.58 -11.03 3.05
C TYR A 7 19.94 -9.95 4.08
N GLN A 8 20.97 -9.13 3.83
CA GLN A 8 21.33 -8.00 4.70
C GLN A 8 20.58 -6.72 4.35
N LEU A 9 19.92 -6.67 3.19
CA LEU A 9 19.07 -5.54 2.82
C LEU A 9 17.72 -5.68 3.53
N PRO A 10 17.17 -4.61 4.12
CA PRO A 10 15.83 -4.61 4.71
C PRO A 10 14.77 -4.61 3.60
N VAL A 11 14.77 -5.67 2.79
CA VAL A 11 13.86 -5.88 1.66
C VAL A 11 13.00 -7.08 2.01
N ILE A 12 11.69 -6.92 1.83
CA ILE A 12 10.73 -7.99 2.05
C ILE A 12 11.06 -9.15 1.08
N PRO A 13 11.29 -10.37 1.58
CA PRO A 13 11.59 -11.49 0.72
C PRO A 13 10.38 -11.82 -0.19
N PRO A 14 10.58 -12.17 -1.48
CA PRO A 14 9.50 -12.45 -2.43
C PRO A 14 8.45 -13.44 -1.92
N GLU A 15 8.88 -14.43 -1.13
CA GLU A 15 8.04 -15.49 -0.58
C GLU A 15 6.96 -14.93 0.37
N ARG A 16 7.19 -13.79 1.02
CA ARG A 16 6.16 -13.16 1.87
C ARG A 16 5.00 -12.62 1.06
N PHE A 17 5.21 -12.26 -0.20
CA PHE A 17 4.12 -11.81 -1.08
C PHE A 17 3.23 -12.96 -1.57
N GLU A 18 3.71 -14.21 -1.47
CA GLU A 18 2.94 -15.41 -1.83
C GLU A 18 2.09 -15.95 -0.66
N GLN A 19 2.18 -15.33 0.51
CA GLN A 19 1.30 -15.63 1.65
C GLN A 19 -0.15 -15.26 1.31
N ARG A 20 -1.09 -15.84 2.05
CA ARG A 20 -2.53 -15.59 1.86
C ARG A 20 -2.84 -14.09 1.91
N GLY A 21 -3.55 -13.60 0.90
CA GLY A 21 -3.96 -12.20 0.81
C GLY A 21 -5.14 -11.85 1.72
N PRO A 22 -5.32 -10.57 2.07
CA PRO A 22 -6.54 -10.05 2.71
C PRO A 22 -7.77 -10.23 1.82
N ASP A 23 -8.97 -10.00 2.37
CA ASP A 23 -10.24 -9.88 1.63
C ASP A 23 -10.55 -11.05 0.67
N GLY A 24 -10.03 -12.25 0.99
CA GLY A 24 -10.24 -13.45 0.20
C GLY A 24 -9.31 -13.61 -1.01
N TYR A 25 -8.37 -12.68 -1.24
CA TYR A 25 -7.35 -12.80 -2.29
C TYR A 25 -6.46 -14.02 -2.05
N ALA A 26 -5.98 -14.65 -3.13
CA ALA A 26 -5.17 -15.86 -2.99
C ALA A 26 -3.80 -15.53 -2.40
N THR A 27 -3.21 -14.41 -2.83
CA THR A 27 -1.91 -13.94 -2.35
C THR A 27 -1.90 -12.45 -1.97
N VAL A 28 -0.96 -12.06 -1.10
CA VAL A 28 -0.67 -10.65 -0.81
C VAL A 28 -0.26 -9.90 -2.07
N ARG A 29 0.49 -10.55 -2.98
CA ARG A 29 0.86 -10.00 -4.29
C ARG A 29 -0.36 -9.56 -5.10
N GLU A 30 -1.35 -10.43 -5.22
CA GLU A 30 -2.59 -10.13 -5.97
C GLU A 30 -3.34 -8.96 -5.34
N TYR A 31 -3.46 -8.94 -4.01
CA TYR A 31 -4.10 -7.85 -3.29
C TYR A 31 -3.40 -6.52 -3.52
N LEU A 32 -2.08 -6.46 -3.34
CA LEU A 32 -1.28 -5.25 -3.57
C LEU A 32 -1.36 -4.80 -5.03
N THR A 33 -1.37 -5.75 -5.98
CA THR A 33 -1.52 -5.44 -7.41
C THR A 33 -2.85 -4.74 -7.67
N ALA A 34 -3.95 -5.21 -7.08
CA ALA A 34 -5.26 -4.57 -7.20
C ALA A 34 -5.25 -3.13 -6.65
N GLN A 35 -4.66 -2.91 -5.47
CA GLN A 35 -4.56 -1.55 -4.90
C GLN A 35 -3.63 -0.64 -5.73
N LEU A 36 -2.53 -1.17 -6.26
CA LEU A 36 -1.61 -0.43 -7.14
C LEU A 36 -2.29 0.00 -8.44
N ILE A 37 -3.10 -0.87 -9.03
CA ILE A 37 -3.91 -0.53 -10.21
C ILE A 37 -4.81 0.67 -9.90
N THR A 38 -5.51 0.67 -8.76
CA THR A 38 -6.33 1.82 -8.33
C THR A 38 -5.50 3.10 -8.21
N CYS A 39 -4.25 3.01 -7.75
CA CYS A 39 -3.38 4.16 -7.57
C CYS A 39 -2.82 4.75 -8.88
N LEU A 40 -2.75 3.93 -9.94
CA LEU A 40 -2.03 4.25 -11.19
C LEU A 40 -2.97 4.39 -12.40
N LYS A 41 -4.21 3.90 -12.32
CA LYS A 41 -5.16 3.86 -13.45
C LYS A 41 -5.51 5.23 -14.02
N ASP A 42 -5.29 6.32 -13.29
CA ASP A 42 -5.62 7.68 -13.69
C ASP A 42 -4.64 8.30 -14.71
N ASN A 43 -3.45 7.70 -14.88
CA ASN A 43 -2.40 8.23 -15.73
C ASN A 43 -2.08 7.30 -16.90
N ALA A 44 -2.32 7.79 -18.12
CA ALA A 44 -2.07 7.07 -19.37
C ALA A 44 -0.61 6.64 -19.58
N ALA A 45 0.35 7.32 -18.96
CA ALA A 45 1.74 6.89 -19.00
C ALA A 45 1.95 5.51 -18.34
N PHE A 46 1.08 5.09 -17.42
CA PHE A 46 1.14 3.77 -16.79
C PHE A 46 0.39 2.69 -17.54
N GLU A 47 -0.25 2.98 -18.68
CA GLU A 47 -1.01 1.96 -19.42
C GLU A 47 -0.19 0.70 -19.71
N PRO A 48 1.06 0.75 -20.20
CA PRO A 48 1.84 -0.47 -20.43
C PRO A 48 2.05 -1.32 -19.18
N LEU A 49 2.26 -0.68 -18.03
CA LEU A 49 2.39 -1.35 -16.73
C LEU A 49 1.07 -1.93 -16.26
N LEU A 50 -0.03 -1.20 -16.39
CA LEU A 50 -1.37 -1.69 -16.05
C LEU A 50 -1.73 -2.94 -16.86
N ARG A 51 -1.42 -2.95 -18.17
CA ARG A 51 -1.62 -4.13 -19.02
C ARG A 51 -0.76 -5.31 -18.57
N SER A 52 0.51 -5.10 -18.19
CA SER A 52 1.38 -6.18 -17.70
C SER A 52 0.93 -6.74 -16.35
N LEU A 53 0.23 -5.94 -15.55
CA LEU A 53 -0.44 -6.36 -14.31
C LEU A 53 -1.82 -7.00 -14.54
N GLY A 54 -2.25 -7.17 -15.79
CA GLY A 54 -3.52 -7.80 -16.15
C GLY A 54 -4.74 -6.86 -16.11
N TYR A 55 -4.55 -5.55 -15.96
CA TYR A 55 -5.65 -4.59 -15.98
C TYR A 55 -6.13 -4.31 -17.41
N ALA A 56 -7.33 -4.78 -17.74
CA ALA A 56 -7.98 -4.56 -19.04
C ALA A 56 -8.97 -3.37 -19.05
N GLY A 57 -9.11 -2.65 -17.93
CA GLY A 57 -10.06 -1.55 -17.78
C GLY A 57 -9.63 -0.26 -18.51
N PRO A 58 -10.52 0.75 -18.51
CA PRO A 58 -10.20 2.08 -19.02
C PRO A 58 -9.17 2.77 -18.13
N VAL A 59 -8.22 3.45 -18.75
CA VAL A 59 -7.35 4.40 -18.07
C VAL A 59 -8.13 5.71 -17.85
N GLY A 60 -8.06 6.28 -16.65
CA GLY A 60 -8.74 7.48 -16.23
C GLY A 60 -9.58 7.24 -14.97
N GLY A 61 -10.61 8.06 -14.78
CA GLY A 61 -11.53 7.91 -13.65
C GLY A 61 -10.87 8.15 -12.30
N TRP A 62 -10.06 9.21 -12.21
CA TRP A 62 -9.44 9.63 -10.96
C TRP A 62 -10.48 9.84 -9.86
N ASP A 63 -10.39 9.05 -8.80
CA ASP A 63 -11.10 9.26 -7.54
C ASP A 63 -10.08 9.36 -6.42
N GLU A 64 -9.98 10.56 -5.84
CA GLU A 64 -9.01 10.83 -4.80
C GLU A 64 -9.23 10.01 -3.53
N ARG A 65 -10.48 9.79 -3.14
CA ARG A 65 -10.81 9.06 -1.92
C ARG A 65 -10.51 7.58 -2.11
N GLU A 66 -10.87 7.03 -3.26
CA GLU A 66 -10.55 5.65 -3.63
C GLU A 66 -9.02 5.45 -3.63
N ARG A 67 -8.26 6.39 -4.20
CA ARG A 67 -6.80 6.34 -4.24
C ARG A 67 -6.17 6.41 -2.86
N ILE A 68 -6.62 7.32 -1.99
CA ILE A 68 -6.10 7.43 -0.61
C ILE A 68 -6.37 6.15 0.17
N ALA A 69 -7.57 5.57 0.05
CA ALA A 69 -7.89 4.30 0.69
C ALA A 69 -7.04 3.14 0.16
N ALA A 70 -6.79 3.08 -1.16
CA ALA A 70 -5.89 2.08 -1.75
C ALA A 70 -4.45 2.23 -1.26
N MET A 71 -3.92 3.46 -1.18
CA MET A 71 -2.60 3.72 -0.60
C MET A 71 -2.52 3.30 0.86
N ALA A 72 -3.53 3.63 1.68
CA ALA A 72 -3.59 3.26 3.08
C ALA A 72 -3.59 1.73 3.28
N ARG A 73 -4.29 0.97 2.43
CA ARG A 73 -4.25 -0.51 2.43
C ARG A 73 -2.87 -1.04 2.04
N ILE A 74 -2.18 -0.41 1.10
CA ILE A 74 -0.80 -0.76 0.75
C ILE A 74 0.10 -0.54 1.97
N ASP A 75 0.02 0.63 2.62
CA ASP A 75 0.83 0.96 3.80
C ASP A 75 0.61 -0.07 4.92
N ALA A 76 -0.65 -0.43 5.20
CA ALA A 76 -1.01 -1.44 6.18
C ALA A 76 -0.38 -2.81 5.89
N VAL A 77 -0.55 -3.32 4.67
CA VAL A 77 0.01 -4.62 4.27
C VAL A 77 1.54 -4.59 4.33
N ILE A 78 2.17 -3.51 3.84
CA ILE A 78 3.62 -3.37 3.86
C ILE A 78 4.14 -3.32 5.30
N ALA A 79 3.45 -2.65 6.22
CA ALA A 79 3.79 -2.63 7.64
C ALA A 79 3.79 -4.04 8.25
N HIS A 80 2.75 -4.83 7.96
CA HIS A 80 2.69 -6.24 8.37
C HIS A 80 3.81 -7.08 7.77
N LEU A 81 4.14 -6.88 6.48
CA LEU A 81 5.23 -7.59 5.82
C LEU A 81 6.61 -7.23 6.41
N TYR A 82 6.79 -6.01 6.89
CA TYR A 82 7.97 -5.59 7.65
C TYR A 82 7.96 -6.02 9.12
N GLY A 83 6.83 -6.53 9.63
CA GLY A 83 6.68 -6.94 11.03
C GLY A 83 6.54 -5.79 12.01
N LEU A 84 6.05 -4.64 11.53
CA LEU A 84 5.74 -3.48 12.36
C LEU A 84 4.47 -3.73 13.17
N ASN A 85 4.39 -3.16 14.37
CA ASN A 85 3.13 -3.09 15.12
C ASN A 85 2.36 -1.79 14.79
N ALA A 86 1.16 -1.63 15.37
CA ALA A 86 0.32 -0.45 15.13
C ALA A 86 0.96 0.86 15.61
N ASP A 87 1.68 0.83 16.73
CA ASP A 87 2.39 2.01 17.27
C ASP A 87 3.56 2.40 16.36
N ASP A 88 4.29 1.42 15.81
CA ASP A 88 5.36 1.66 14.84
C ASP A 88 4.80 2.30 13.56
N LEU A 89 3.66 1.80 13.06
CA LEU A 89 2.98 2.34 11.89
C LEU A 89 2.49 3.77 12.15
N GLU A 90 1.86 4.02 13.29
CA GLU A 90 1.45 5.37 13.68
C GLU A 90 2.66 6.31 13.75
N TYR A 91 3.77 5.86 14.35
CA TYR A 91 4.99 6.65 14.46
C TYR A 91 5.56 7.06 13.09
N LEU A 92 5.54 6.16 12.09
CA LEU A 92 5.96 6.47 10.72
C LEU A 92 5.18 7.65 10.13
N PHE A 93 3.85 7.68 10.32
CA PHE A 93 3.03 8.81 9.88
C PHE A 93 3.37 10.10 10.61
N THR A 94 3.78 10.04 11.88
CA THR A 94 4.17 11.25 12.63
C THR A 94 5.55 11.81 12.26
N THR A 95 6.39 11.02 11.58
CA THR A 95 7.77 11.40 11.25
C THR A 95 7.85 12.52 10.21
N PHE A 96 6.78 12.73 9.42
CA PHE A 96 6.73 13.75 8.36
C PHE A 96 5.75 14.88 8.70
N PRO A 97 6.13 15.85 9.55
CA PRO A 97 5.21 16.87 10.06
C PRO A 97 4.66 17.81 8.98
N ILE A 98 5.38 18.01 7.88
CA ILE A 98 4.92 18.80 6.73
C ILE A 98 3.77 18.09 6.01
N GLU A 99 3.92 16.78 5.79
CA GLU A 99 2.90 15.96 5.15
C GLU A 99 1.62 15.91 5.96
N LYS A 100 1.74 15.68 7.28
CA LYS A 100 0.60 15.74 8.20
C LYS A 100 -0.18 17.05 8.07
N LYS A 101 0.50 18.20 8.18
CA LYS A 101 -0.14 19.52 8.06
C LYS A 101 -0.84 19.71 6.71
N ARG A 102 -0.24 19.24 5.62
CA ARG A 102 -0.81 19.33 4.27
C ARG A 102 -2.11 18.52 4.15
N ILE A 103 -2.12 17.30 4.69
CA ILE A 103 -3.30 16.42 4.65
C ILE A 103 -4.41 16.99 5.55
N GLU A 104 -4.09 17.41 6.78
CA GLU A 104 -5.05 18.02 7.69
C GLU A 104 -5.67 19.31 7.12
N ALA A 105 -4.87 20.16 6.47
CA ALA A 105 -5.38 21.36 5.82
C ALA A 105 -6.37 21.05 4.66
N ARG A 106 -6.20 19.91 3.99
CA ARG A 106 -7.01 19.52 2.84
C ARG A 106 -8.27 18.75 3.21
N TYR A 107 -8.20 17.88 4.21
CA TYR A 107 -9.28 16.96 4.57
C TYR A 107 -9.85 17.17 5.97
N GLY A 108 -9.27 18.08 6.77
CA GLY A 108 -9.68 18.34 8.16
C GLY A 108 -9.25 17.28 9.16
N ALA A 109 -8.60 16.20 8.70
CA ALA A 109 -8.12 15.08 9.49
C ALA A 109 -6.88 14.47 8.84
N TYR A 110 -6.10 13.71 9.61
CA TYR A 110 -4.94 13.00 9.07
C TYR A 110 -5.35 11.66 8.41
N LEU A 111 -6.19 11.77 7.39
CA LEU A 111 -6.94 10.65 6.79
C LEU A 111 -6.06 9.47 6.37
N CYS A 112 -4.86 9.73 5.82
CA CYS A 112 -3.94 8.67 5.40
C CYS A 112 -3.51 7.76 6.56
N ARG A 113 -3.20 8.34 7.73
CA ARG A 113 -2.84 7.60 8.93
C ARG A 113 -4.02 6.78 9.43
N ASP A 114 -5.18 7.43 9.58
CA ASP A 114 -6.35 6.82 10.20
C ASP A 114 -6.84 5.63 9.38
N LEU A 115 -6.90 5.77 8.04
CA LEU A 115 -7.26 4.68 7.15
C LEU A 115 -6.21 3.57 7.13
N ALA A 116 -4.91 3.90 7.24
CA ALA A 116 -3.85 2.89 7.26
C ALA A 116 -3.89 2.07 8.56
N LEU A 117 -4.13 2.70 9.71
CA LEU A 117 -4.31 2.01 10.98
C LEU A 117 -5.59 1.15 10.98
N GLU A 118 -6.69 1.67 10.42
CA GLU A 118 -7.92 0.89 10.25
C GLU A 118 -7.67 -0.36 9.40
N ALA A 119 -7.06 -0.20 8.22
CA ALA A 119 -6.71 -1.32 7.34
C ALA A 119 -5.71 -2.29 8.00
N PHE A 120 -4.76 -1.77 8.80
CA PHE A 120 -3.79 -2.57 9.53
C PHE A 120 -4.48 -3.50 10.53
N HIS A 121 -5.46 -2.99 11.28
CA HIS A 121 -6.24 -3.82 12.21
C HIS A 121 -7.11 -4.85 11.50
N GLN A 122 -7.66 -4.53 10.33
CA GLN A 122 -8.45 -5.47 9.53
C GLN A 122 -7.61 -6.63 8.97
N PHE A 123 -6.33 -6.39 8.63
CA PHE A 123 -5.44 -7.45 8.15
C PHE A 123 -4.92 -8.36 9.27
N GLY A 124 -4.70 -7.79 10.46
CA GLY A 124 -4.10 -8.50 11.59
C GLY A 124 -5.07 -9.39 12.39
N SER A 125 -6.36 -9.42 12.05
CA SER A 125 -7.41 -10.23 12.69
C SER A 125 -7.71 -11.52 11.92
#